data_AF-J9CIM5-F1
#
_entry.id   AF-J9CIM5-F1
#
_cell.length_a   1.000
_cell.length_b   1.000
_cell.length_c   1.000
_cell.angle_alpha   90.00
_cell.angle_beta   90.00
_cell.angle_gamma   90.00
#
_symmetry.space_group_name_H-M   'P 1'
#
loop_
_entity.id
_entity.type
_entity.pdbx_description
1 polymer ?
#
loop_
_entity_poly.entity_id
_entity_poly.type
_entity_poly.pdbx_seq_one_letter_code
_entity_poly.pdbx_strand_id
1 'polypeptide(L)'
;MELTYEQSRVVVIGLTKDTNRFRIVVQGTEGMDLLSSDIHVSINDRNGWLAPDNSLLPDERITYRPYFQAAADVSGKEGKRLPTVISELNTLRLVESQHPRLIIHTSNGEVLVDIDLIEYLLLTKMEGHQMSSQEYLDRQDEYALIFFLNKDALGNYLLLQVKINGWIIRPQSGNL
;
A
#
# COMPACT_ATOMS: atom_id res chain seq x y z
N MET A 1 34.66 -26.47 27.63
CA MET A 1 33.30 -26.84 27.20
C MET A 1 33.47 -27.67 25.94
N GLU A 2 33.50 -28.98 26.09
CA GLU A 2 33.68 -29.91 24.96
C GLU A 2 32.34 -30.06 24.23
N LEU A 3 32.33 -29.78 22.93
CA LEU A 3 31.18 -30.02 22.07
C LEU A 3 31.26 -31.48 21.59
N THR A 4 30.49 -32.37 22.21
CA THR A 4 30.35 -33.76 21.76
C THR A 4 29.38 -33.82 20.58
N TYR A 5 29.91 -34.09 19.38
CA TYR A 5 29.17 -34.17 18.10
C TYR A 5 28.42 -35.50 17.88
N GLU A 6 27.84 -36.11 18.91
CA GLU A 6 27.36 -37.50 18.80
C GLU A 6 25.89 -37.70 18.37
N GLN A 7 25.10 -36.64 18.11
CA GLN A 7 23.75 -36.80 17.59
C GLN A 7 23.37 -35.71 16.59
N SER A 8 22.86 -36.10 15.42
CA SER A 8 22.24 -35.18 14.48
C SER A 8 20.89 -34.73 15.03
N ARG A 9 20.65 -33.41 15.03
CA ARG A 9 19.39 -32.80 15.46
C ARG A 9 18.76 -32.06 14.28
N VAL A 10 17.51 -32.38 13.99
CA VAL A 10 16.68 -31.59 13.07
C VAL A 10 15.92 -30.56 13.89
N VAL A 11 15.99 -29.29 13.47
CA VAL A 11 15.26 -28.17 14.07
C VAL A 11 14.48 -27.47 12.96
N VAL A 12 13.21 -27.18 13.23
CA VAL A 12 12.37 -26.38 12.31
C VAL A 12 12.51 -24.92 12.70
N ILE A 13 12.88 -24.09 11.74
CA ILE A 13 12.93 -22.63 11.89
C ILE A 13 11.79 -22.06 11.06
N GLY A 14 10.80 -21.48 11.72
CA GLY A 14 9.73 -20.73 11.05
C GLY A 14 10.29 -19.40 10.56
N LEU A 15 9.99 -19.05 9.31
CA LEU A 15 10.38 -17.77 8.71
C LEU A 15 9.14 -16.92 8.48
N THR A 16 9.28 -15.62 8.74
CA THR A 16 8.28 -14.59 8.40
C THR A 16 8.86 -13.69 7.33
N LYS A 17 8.03 -13.25 6.39
CA LYS A 17 8.45 -12.30 5.35
C LYS A 17 8.21 -10.87 5.83
N ASP A 18 9.27 -10.12 6.03
CA ASP A 18 9.20 -8.73 6.51
C ASP A 18 9.13 -7.70 5.38
N THR A 19 8.92 -8.12 4.14
CA THR A 19 8.89 -7.20 2.99
C THR A 19 7.54 -7.30 2.30
N ASN A 20 6.99 -6.13 1.98
CA ASN A 20 5.65 -5.99 1.41
C ASN A 20 5.74 -5.27 0.05
N ARG A 21 5.01 -5.76 -0.95
CA ARG A 21 4.92 -5.17 -2.29
C ARG A 21 3.56 -4.53 -2.49
N PHE A 22 3.58 -3.35 -3.08
CA PHE A 22 2.39 -2.56 -3.38
C PHE A 22 2.31 -2.27 -4.86
N ARG A 23 1.16 -2.53 -5.45
CA ARG A 23 0.76 -2.03 -6.75
C ARG A 23 -0.34 -1.01 -6.55
N ILE A 24 0.00 0.26 -6.77
CA ILE A 24 -0.90 1.39 -6.65
C ILE A 24 -1.37 1.78 -8.05
N VAL A 25 -2.68 1.83 -8.24
CA VAL A 25 -3.31 2.21 -9.50
C VAL A 25 -4.16 3.44 -9.24
N VAL A 26 -3.89 4.53 -9.96
CA VAL A 26 -4.69 5.75 -9.94
C VAL A 26 -5.43 5.84 -11.26
N GLN A 27 -6.74 5.75 -11.23
CA GLN A 27 -7.59 5.76 -12.42
C GLN A 27 -8.51 6.98 -12.39
N GLY A 28 -8.48 7.79 -13.45
CA GLY A 28 -9.39 8.92 -13.63
C GLY A 28 -10.71 8.51 -14.27
N THR A 29 -11.72 9.37 -14.11
CA THR A 29 -12.95 9.31 -14.89
C THR A 29 -12.73 9.74 -16.34
N GLU A 30 -13.71 9.44 -17.20
CA GLU A 30 -13.71 9.85 -18.59
C GLU A 30 -13.59 11.38 -18.71
N GLY A 31 -12.70 11.85 -19.58
CA GLY A 31 -12.47 13.28 -19.82
C GLY A 31 -11.49 13.96 -18.85
N MET A 32 -11.01 13.27 -17.82
CA MET A 32 -9.85 13.74 -17.06
C MET A 32 -8.57 13.59 -17.89
N ASP A 33 -7.60 14.45 -17.61
CA ASP A 33 -6.22 14.25 -18.04
C ASP A 33 -5.38 13.91 -16.82
N LEU A 34 -4.91 12.66 -16.77
CA LEU A 34 -3.97 12.20 -15.75
C LEU A 34 -2.71 11.77 -16.50
N LEU A 35 -1.67 12.57 -16.39
CA LEU A 35 -0.35 12.23 -16.90
C LEU A 35 0.40 11.44 -15.83
N SER A 36 1.07 10.35 -16.20
CA SER A 36 1.87 9.57 -15.24
C SER A 36 2.97 10.39 -14.59
N SER A 37 3.56 11.34 -15.31
CA SER A 37 4.56 12.28 -14.79
C SER A 37 4.01 13.23 -13.73
N ASP A 38 2.69 13.39 -13.66
CA ASP A 38 2.07 14.28 -12.70
C ASP A 38 1.72 13.59 -11.38
N ILE A 39 1.64 12.26 -11.35
CA ILE A 39 1.23 11.52 -10.14
C ILE A 39 2.45 11.01 -9.39
N HIS A 40 2.58 11.43 -8.13
CA HIS A 40 3.64 11.01 -7.22
C HIS A 40 3.06 10.21 -6.06
N VAL A 41 3.58 8.99 -5.87
CA VAL A 41 3.15 8.06 -4.82
C VAL A 41 4.28 7.89 -3.80
N SER A 42 3.94 7.84 -2.52
CA SER A 42 4.89 7.48 -1.47
C SER A 42 4.23 6.80 -0.28
N ILE A 43 4.98 5.96 0.44
CA ILE A 43 4.60 5.47 1.77
C ILE A 43 5.63 5.98 2.77
N ASN A 44 5.18 6.57 3.87
CA ASN A 44 6.04 7.08 4.93
C ASN A 44 5.87 6.25 6.20
N ASP A 45 6.95 5.67 6.71
CA ASP A 45 6.94 4.81 7.90
C ASP A 45 8.25 4.92 8.71
N ARG A 46 8.31 4.27 9.88
CA ARG A 46 9.50 4.15 10.75
C ARG A 46 9.78 2.68 11.03
N ASN A 47 10.01 1.90 9.98
CA ASN A 47 10.13 0.45 10.01
C ASN A 47 11.45 -0.10 9.42
N GLY A 48 12.50 0.73 9.35
CA GLY A 48 13.82 0.37 8.82
C GLY A 48 14.67 -0.51 9.71
N TRP A 49 14.40 -0.51 11.02
CA TRP A 49 15.26 -1.14 12.00
C TRP A 49 14.53 -2.21 12.83
N LEU A 50 14.90 -3.47 12.61
CA LEU A 50 14.34 -4.64 13.29
C LEU A 50 15.32 -5.18 14.35
N ALA A 51 14.79 -5.56 15.50
CA ALA A 51 15.50 -6.25 16.56
C ALA A 51 15.69 -7.76 16.24
N PRO A 52 16.54 -8.49 16.99
CA PRO A 52 16.73 -9.94 16.78
C PRO A 52 15.47 -10.79 16.97
N ASP A 53 14.46 -10.29 17.69
CA ASP A 53 13.14 -10.92 17.86
C ASP A 53 12.12 -10.47 16.80
N ASN A 54 12.57 -9.76 15.77
CA ASN A 54 11.79 -9.16 14.69
C ASN A 54 10.87 -8.00 15.11
N SER A 55 10.97 -7.49 16.34
CA SER A 55 10.25 -6.28 16.76
C SER A 55 10.86 -5.01 16.15
N LEU A 56 10.08 -3.94 16.03
CA LEU A 56 10.57 -2.65 15.54
C LEU A 56 11.37 -1.92 16.62
N LEU A 57 12.55 -1.43 16.24
CA LEU A 57 13.32 -0.48 17.04
C LEU A 57 12.96 0.96 16.66
N PRO A 58 13.18 1.95 17.56
CA PRO A 58 13.02 3.35 17.23
C PRO A 58 13.89 3.74 16.03
N ASP A 59 13.27 4.32 15.01
CA ASP A 59 13.91 4.64 13.75
C ASP A 59 13.44 5.99 13.20
N GLU A 60 14.20 6.54 12.26
CA GLU A 60 13.82 7.74 11.52
C GLU A 60 12.69 7.46 10.51
N ARG A 61 12.07 8.53 10.00
CA ARG A 61 11.03 8.38 8.99
C ARG A 61 11.66 8.05 7.64
N ILE A 62 11.27 6.92 7.07
CA ILE A 62 11.62 6.46 5.74
C ILE A 62 10.47 6.82 4.78
N THR A 63 10.82 7.36 3.61
CA THR A 63 9.88 7.60 2.51
C THR A 63 10.15 6.60 1.39
N TYR A 64 9.30 5.58 1.27
CA TYR A 64 9.32 4.62 0.18
C TYR A 64 8.72 5.23 -1.09
N ARG A 65 9.44 5.10 -2.20
CA ARG A 65 9.03 5.61 -3.51
C ARG A 65 8.96 4.49 -4.55
N PRO A 66 8.15 4.64 -5.61
CA PRO A 66 8.04 3.65 -6.66
C PRO A 66 9.38 3.31 -7.32
N TYR A 67 9.64 2.02 -7.47
CA TYR A 67 10.72 1.51 -8.34
C TYR A 67 10.23 1.34 -9.79
N PHE A 68 8.91 1.31 -10.00
CA PHE A 68 8.29 1.22 -11.32
C PHE A 68 7.10 2.17 -11.40
N GLN A 69 6.95 2.83 -12.55
CA GLN A 69 5.79 3.66 -12.85
C GLN A 69 5.49 3.63 -14.35
N ALA A 70 4.21 3.53 -14.71
CA ALA A 70 3.76 3.54 -16.10
C ALA A 70 2.38 4.19 -16.25
N ALA A 71 2.18 4.85 -17.39
CA ALA A 71 0.85 5.22 -17.86
C ALA A 71 0.18 4.01 -18.54
N ALA A 72 -1.13 3.88 -18.33
CA ALA A 72 -2.00 2.96 -19.04
C ALA A 72 -3.29 3.68 -19.42
N ASP A 73 -3.96 3.19 -20.46
CA ASP A 73 -5.31 3.62 -20.82
C ASP A 73 -6.20 2.39 -20.77
N VAL A 74 -7.07 2.34 -19.75
CA VAL A 74 -8.01 1.23 -19.57
C VAL A 74 -9.31 1.60 -20.27
N SER A 75 -9.26 1.79 -21.58
CA SER A 75 -10.46 2.02 -22.37
C SER A 75 -11.23 0.71 -22.54
N GLY A 76 -12.49 0.70 -22.10
CA GLY A 76 -13.40 -0.41 -22.40
C GLY A 76 -13.70 -0.48 -23.91
N LYS A 77 -14.40 -1.55 -24.34
CA LYS A 77 -14.80 -1.77 -25.75
C LYS A 77 -15.57 -0.60 -26.40
N GLU A 78 -16.05 0.35 -25.60
CA GLU A 78 -16.79 1.54 -26.04
C GLU A 78 -15.90 2.78 -26.32
N GLY A 79 -14.58 2.67 -26.27
CA GLY A 79 -13.67 3.76 -26.68
C GLY A 79 -13.57 4.93 -25.69
N LYS A 80 -14.09 4.77 -24.46
CA LYS A 80 -13.97 5.75 -23.38
C LYS A 80 -12.58 5.66 -22.76
N ARG A 81 -11.73 6.65 -23.02
CA ARG A 81 -10.38 6.75 -22.45
C ARG A 81 -10.46 6.95 -20.93
N LEU A 82 -9.85 6.03 -20.18
CA LEU A 82 -9.76 6.09 -18.72
C LEU A 82 -8.27 6.19 -18.36
N PRO A 83 -7.75 7.42 -18.19
CA PRO A 83 -6.33 7.59 -17.95
C PRO A 83 -5.95 6.96 -16.61
N THR A 84 -4.92 6.13 -16.65
CA THR A 84 -4.51 5.30 -15.51
C THR A 84 -3.02 5.43 -15.29
N VAL A 85 -2.61 5.59 -14.03
CA VAL A 85 -1.21 5.57 -13.61
C VAL A 85 -1.01 4.37 -12.70
N ILE A 86 0.02 3.57 -13.01
CA ILE A 86 0.38 2.39 -12.24
C ILE A 86 1.74 2.69 -11.61
N SER A 87 1.86 2.49 -10.31
CA SER A 87 3.10 2.61 -9.54
C SER A 87 3.32 1.36 -8.72
N GLU A 88 4.54 0.84 -8.70
CA GLU A 88 4.92 -0.23 -7.78
C GLU A 88 6.05 0.21 -6.86
N LEU A 89 5.87 -0.09 -5.57
CA LEU A 89 6.84 0.14 -4.51
C LEU A 89 6.84 -1.04 -3.55
N ASN A 90 7.87 -1.13 -2.73
CA ASN A 90 7.93 -2.07 -1.62
C ASN A 90 8.24 -1.32 -0.33
N THR A 91 7.81 -1.90 0.79
CA THR A 91 8.13 -1.44 2.14
C THR A 91 8.67 -2.61 2.97
N LEU A 92 9.07 -2.32 4.20
CA LEU A 92 9.45 -3.34 5.18
C LEU A 92 8.21 -3.85 5.94
N ARG A 93 8.38 -4.30 7.18
CA ARG A 93 7.34 -4.97 7.95
C ARG A 93 6.23 -3.98 8.30
N LEU A 94 4.98 -4.37 8.11
CA LEU A 94 3.82 -3.62 8.55
C LEU A 94 3.44 -4.08 9.95
N VAL A 95 3.44 -3.16 10.91
CA VAL A 95 3.14 -3.47 12.32
C VAL A 95 1.88 -2.74 12.73
N GLU A 96 0.90 -3.47 13.27
CA GLU A 96 -0.46 -2.98 13.59
C GLU A 96 -0.48 -1.68 14.39
N SER A 97 0.49 -1.47 15.28
CA SER A 97 0.60 -0.27 16.11
C SER A 97 1.27 0.94 15.43
N GLN A 98 1.73 0.78 14.19
CA GLN A 98 2.26 1.87 13.38
C GLN A 98 1.15 2.50 12.52
N HIS A 99 1.43 3.72 12.05
CA HIS A 99 0.50 4.51 11.25
C HIS A 99 1.18 5.02 9.97
N PRO A 100 1.67 4.11 9.10
CA PRO A 100 2.30 4.52 7.85
C PRO A 100 1.32 5.30 6.98
N ARG A 101 1.80 6.40 6.38
CA ARG A 101 0.97 7.25 5.52
C ARG A 101 1.23 6.95 4.06
N LEU A 102 0.20 6.47 3.34
CA LEU A 102 0.20 6.40 1.88
C LEU A 102 -0.27 7.75 1.34
N ILE A 103 0.62 8.41 0.61
CA ILE A 103 0.37 9.74 0.05
C ILE A 103 0.45 9.68 -1.47
N ILE A 104 -0.56 10.23 -2.13
CA ILE A 104 -0.59 10.48 -3.57
C ILE A 104 -0.81 11.98 -3.78
N HIS A 105 0.08 12.63 -4.52
CA HIS A 105 -0.01 14.05 -4.82
C HIS A 105 0.37 14.34 -6.27
N THR A 106 -0.03 15.51 -6.76
CA THR A 106 0.36 15.99 -8.08
C THR A 106 1.72 16.70 -8.05
N SER A 107 2.30 17.02 -9.21
CA SER A 107 3.58 17.77 -9.27
C SER A 107 3.48 19.19 -8.74
N ASN A 108 2.27 19.75 -8.66
CA ASN A 108 2.04 21.08 -8.08
C ASN A 108 1.88 21.05 -6.55
N GLY A 109 1.88 19.86 -5.95
CA GLY A 109 1.76 19.66 -4.50
C GLY A 109 0.33 19.43 -4.00
N GLU A 110 -0.67 19.38 -4.88
CA GLU A 110 -2.05 19.04 -4.50
C GLU A 110 -2.14 17.58 -4.05
N VAL A 111 -2.56 17.37 -2.80
CA VAL A 111 -2.72 16.04 -2.20
C VAL A 111 -4.04 15.43 -2.66
N LEU A 112 -3.94 14.29 -3.34
CA LEU A 112 -5.07 13.52 -3.86
C LEU A 112 -5.54 12.45 -2.88
N VAL A 113 -4.59 11.88 -2.15
CA VAL A 113 -4.79 10.84 -1.13
C VAL A 113 -3.76 11.04 -0.04
N ASP A 114 -4.19 11.05 1.22
CA ASP A 114 -3.33 10.89 2.39
C ASP A 114 -4.08 10.02 3.40
N ILE A 115 -3.74 8.73 3.48
CA ILE A 115 -4.45 7.77 4.31
C ILE A 115 -3.52 7.02 5.26
N ASP A 116 -4.09 6.58 6.38
CA ASP A 116 -3.45 5.57 7.22
C ASP A 116 -3.52 4.23 6.48
N LEU A 117 -2.36 3.75 6.07
CA LEU A 117 -2.26 2.55 5.26
C LEU A 117 -2.72 1.32 6.06
N ILE A 118 -2.36 1.19 7.33
CA ILE A 118 -2.71 0.00 8.12
C ILE A 118 -4.21 -0.06 8.37
N GLU A 119 -4.84 1.04 8.75
CA GLU A 119 -6.30 1.08 8.94
C GLU A 119 -7.03 0.62 7.66
N TYR A 120 -6.61 1.12 6.50
CA TYR A 120 -7.24 0.76 5.23
C TYR A 120 -6.99 -0.69 4.82
N LEU A 121 -5.80 -1.24 5.05
CA LEU A 121 -5.52 -2.65 4.78
C LEU A 121 -6.38 -3.57 5.65
N LEU A 122 -6.53 -3.24 6.94
CA LEU A 122 -7.32 -4.01 7.89
C LEU A 122 -8.83 -3.99 7.58
N LEU A 123 -9.35 -2.99 6.86
CA LEU A 123 -10.73 -3.01 6.34
C LEU A 123 -11.00 -4.19 5.39
N THR A 124 -9.95 -4.81 4.83
CA THR A 124 -10.07 -5.99 3.95
C THR A 124 -9.79 -7.32 4.65
N LYS A 125 -9.46 -7.29 5.94
CA LYS A 125 -9.32 -8.50 6.75
C LYS A 125 -10.69 -9.18 6.83
N MET A 126 -10.78 -10.42 6.37
CA MET A 126 -12.02 -11.18 6.44
C MET A 126 -12.24 -11.78 7.84
N GLU A 127 -13.37 -11.48 8.46
CA GLU A 127 -13.82 -12.04 9.75
C GLU A 127 -13.95 -13.59 9.75
N GLY A 128 -14.08 -14.21 8.57
CA GLY A 128 -14.11 -15.66 8.42
C GLY A 128 -12.78 -16.37 8.70
N HIS A 129 -11.68 -15.62 8.82
CA HIS A 129 -10.38 -16.16 9.24
C HIS A 129 -10.12 -15.78 10.70
N GLN A 130 -9.99 -16.80 11.56
CA GLN A 130 -9.59 -16.59 12.95
C GLN A 130 -8.09 -16.25 13.04
N MET A 131 -7.76 -15.00 12.74
CA MET A 131 -6.41 -14.45 12.82
C MET A 131 -6.43 -13.05 13.43
N SER A 132 -5.33 -12.67 14.08
CA SER A 132 -5.13 -11.30 14.55
C SER A 132 -4.87 -10.36 13.38
N SER A 133 -4.95 -9.04 13.61
CA SER A 133 -4.57 -8.04 12.61
C SER A 133 -3.10 -8.17 12.23
N GLN A 134 -2.20 -8.30 13.21
CA GLN A 134 -0.77 -8.48 12.94
C GLN A 134 -0.49 -9.76 12.13
N GLU A 135 -1.18 -10.87 12.44
CA GLU A 135 -1.02 -12.11 11.67
C GLU A 135 -1.49 -11.93 10.21
N TYR A 136 -2.57 -11.19 9.98
CA TYR A 136 -2.98 -10.84 8.61
C TYR A 136 -1.89 -10.03 7.89
N LEU A 137 -1.34 -9.01 8.53
CA LEU A 137 -0.29 -8.15 7.97
C LEU A 137 1.03 -8.90 7.71
N ASP A 138 1.37 -9.89 8.54
CA ASP A 138 2.57 -10.72 8.36
C ASP A 138 2.37 -11.83 7.29
N ARG A 139 1.11 -12.23 7.02
CA ARG A 139 0.77 -13.26 6.02
C ARG A 139 0.57 -12.71 4.61
N GLN A 140 -0.02 -11.53 4.49
CA GLN A 140 -0.23 -10.86 3.21
C GLN A 140 0.95 -9.95 2.90
N ASP A 141 1.66 -10.25 1.81
CA ASP A 141 2.86 -9.54 1.39
C ASP A 141 2.71 -8.83 0.03
N GLU A 142 1.58 -9.03 -0.65
CA GLU A 142 1.25 -8.35 -1.91
C GLU A 142 -0.10 -7.63 -1.83
N TYR A 143 -0.08 -6.33 -2.10
CA TYR A 143 -1.24 -5.46 -2.00
C TYR A 143 -1.49 -4.72 -3.32
N ALA A 144 -2.69 -4.85 -3.86
CA ALA A 144 -3.17 -4.09 -5.01
C ALA A 144 -4.20 -3.06 -4.56
N LEU A 145 -3.86 -1.77 -4.65
CA LEU A 145 -4.73 -0.66 -4.28
C LEU A 145 -5.09 0.14 -5.53
N ILE A 146 -6.38 0.37 -5.76
CA ILE A 146 -6.90 1.13 -6.90
C ILE A 146 -7.69 2.33 -6.37
N PHE A 147 -7.27 3.54 -6.76
CA PHE A 147 -7.89 4.80 -6.41
C PHE A 147 -8.62 5.36 -7.63
N PHE A 148 -9.91 5.60 -7.49
CA PHE A 148 -10.75 6.17 -8.55
C PHE A 148 -10.92 7.66 -8.29
N LEU A 149 -10.33 8.48 -9.15
CA LEU A 149 -10.38 9.94 -9.07
C LEU A 149 -11.42 10.51 -10.05
N ASN A 150 -12.04 11.61 -9.64
CA ASN A 150 -12.86 12.47 -10.47
C ASN A 150 -12.49 13.94 -10.25
N LYS A 151 -13.09 14.84 -11.03
CA LYS A 151 -13.15 16.26 -10.69
C LYS A 151 -14.56 16.65 -10.28
N ASP A 152 -14.68 17.51 -9.26
CA ASP A 152 -15.94 18.15 -8.93
C ASP A 152 -16.29 19.26 -9.97
N ALA A 153 -17.43 19.92 -9.79
CA ALA A 153 -17.87 21.00 -10.68
C ALA A 153 -16.96 22.23 -10.69
N LEU A 154 -16.08 22.38 -9.69
CA LEU A 154 -15.11 23.46 -9.57
C LEU A 154 -13.73 23.07 -10.13
N GLY A 155 -13.55 21.80 -10.52
CA GLY A 155 -12.32 21.26 -11.07
C GLY A 155 -11.35 20.69 -10.03
N ASN A 156 -11.75 20.60 -8.75
CA ASN A 156 -10.93 20.00 -7.68
C ASN A 156 -10.97 18.47 -7.79
N TYR A 157 -9.87 17.82 -7.41
CA TYR A 157 -9.86 16.35 -7.38
C TYR A 157 -10.77 15.81 -6.27
N LEU A 158 -11.47 14.73 -6.59
CA LEU A 158 -12.34 14.00 -5.69
C LEU A 158 -12.02 12.51 -5.76
N LEU A 159 -11.62 11.91 -4.64
CA LEU A 159 -11.50 10.46 -4.52
C LEU A 159 -12.88 9.83 -4.35
N LEU A 160 -13.34 9.08 -5.35
CA LEU A 160 -14.66 8.44 -5.34
C LEU A 160 -14.67 7.12 -4.59
N GLN A 161 -13.63 6.33 -4.78
CA GLN A 161 -13.60 4.93 -4.36
C GLN A 161 -12.16 4.45 -4.23
N VAL A 162 -11.94 3.57 -3.25
CA VAL A 162 -10.72 2.79 -3.13
C VAL A 162 -11.08 1.32 -3.29
N LYS A 163 -10.26 0.56 -4.02
CA LYS A 163 -10.30 -0.90 -3.99
C LYS A 163 -9.00 -1.45 -3.46
N ILE A 164 -9.06 -2.39 -2.53
CA ILE A 164 -7.89 -3.04 -1.95
C ILE A 164 -8.06 -4.54 -2.08
N ASN A 165 -7.15 -5.21 -2.79
CA ASN A 165 -7.20 -6.66 -3.04
C ASN A 165 -8.59 -7.15 -3.54
N GLY A 166 -9.25 -6.33 -4.36
CA GLY A 166 -10.58 -6.60 -4.93
C GLY A 166 -11.77 -6.11 -4.09
N TRP A 167 -11.58 -5.77 -2.81
CA TRP A 167 -12.62 -5.25 -1.92
C TRP A 167 -12.86 -3.75 -2.13
N ILE A 168 -14.12 -3.34 -2.13
CA ILE A 168 -14.53 -1.95 -2.36
C ILE A 168 -14.66 -1.20 -1.03
N ILE A 169 -13.97 -0.07 -0.92
CA ILE A 169 -14.07 0.88 0.19
C ILE A 169 -14.54 2.22 -0.37
N ARG A 170 -15.57 2.81 0.26
CA ARG A 170 -16.07 4.15 -0.08
C ARG A 170 -15.63 5.12 1.01
N PRO A 171 -14.63 5.98 0.76
CA PRO A 171 -14.23 6.98 1.74
C PRO A 171 -15.38 7.97 2.00
N GLN A 172 -15.60 8.34 3.26
CA GLN A 172 -16.55 9.41 3.62
C GLN A 172 -15.84 10.77 3.63
N SER A 173 -16.56 11.82 3.25
CA SER A 173 -16.10 13.20 3.31
C SER A 173 -15.80 13.59 4.77
N GLY A 174 -14.53 13.61 5.16
CA GLY A 174 -14.11 14.01 6.52
C GLY A 174 -12.81 13.38 7.04
N ASN A 175 -12.35 12.27 6.46
CA ASN A 175 -11.12 11.56 6.87
C ASN A 175 -10.15 11.29 5.70
N LEU A 176 -10.13 12.19 4.71
CA LEU A 176 -9.15 12.18 3.60
C LEU A 176 -8.13 13.31 3.79
#